data_AF-A0A2K9NTH7-F1
#
_entry.id   AF-A0A2K9NTH7-F1
#
_cell.length_a   1.000
_cell.length_b   1.000
_cell.length_c   1.000
_cell.angle_alpha   90.00
_cell.angle_beta   90.00
_cell.angle_gamma   90.00
#
_symmetry.space_group_name_H-M   'P 1'
#
loop_
_entity.id
_entity.type
_entity.pdbx_description
1 polymer ?
#
loop_
_entity_poly.entity_id
_entity_poly.type
_entity_poly.pdbx_seq_one_letter_code
_entity_poly.pdbx_strand_id
1 'polypeptide(L)'
;MEQTKKPARSVLVWMLLILTFSLGVSCTPQDETATGDETTQTEEQGTGTGGGSTTTPTSPEVADYYIDQVKSIASSSTCASYSWASRGRAPSGYIKGMALTYARSYCRYKKNQASPNALVDILTRGAGSSSTDALALYSSTFSNLGLVVNTAGEGPVRSLYTLGIGLGMRESSGKYCEGRDMSASNTSASTAEAGIFQTSYDSMSASAELSKLYAEYKADTSKCFLDTFKEGVSSCGNSSIAGSGAGAEYQAFNKSCPSFAAEYAMVMLRVRRNHYGPINRQEAEVKTQCNQMLKSVQDFIDSDIYACDEIN
;
A
#
# COMPACT_ATOMS: atom_id res chain seq x y z
N MET A 1 -2.41 27.14 -60.11
CA MET A 1 -2.66 26.14 -59.04
C MET A 1 -3.06 26.92 -57.80
N GLU A 2 -4.33 26.79 -57.45
CA GLU A 2 -5.12 27.67 -56.61
C GLU A 2 -4.85 27.41 -55.12
N GLN A 3 -4.41 28.43 -54.39
CA GLN A 3 -4.22 28.40 -52.94
C GLN A 3 -5.49 28.90 -52.25
N THR A 4 -6.19 28.02 -51.54
CA THR A 4 -7.31 28.41 -50.67
C THR A 4 -6.88 28.40 -49.21
N LYS A 5 -6.78 29.61 -48.63
CA LYS A 5 -6.77 29.88 -47.18
C LYS A 5 -8.14 29.51 -46.58
N LYS A 6 -8.16 28.92 -45.38
CA LYS A 6 -9.34 28.86 -44.50
C LYS A 6 -9.03 29.48 -43.12
N PRO A 7 -10.02 30.16 -42.48
CA PRO A 7 -9.78 31.08 -41.38
C PRO A 7 -9.95 30.46 -39.98
N ALA A 8 -9.34 31.16 -39.02
CA ALA A 8 -9.44 30.95 -37.59
C ALA A 8 -10.88 31.13 -37.06
N ARG A 9 -11.28 30.28 -36.11
CA ARG A 9 -12.50 30.46 -35.32
C ARG A 9 -12.12 30.77 -33.87
N SER A 10 -12.53 31.96 -33.47
CA SER A 10 -12.58 32.48 -32.11
C SER A 10 -13.65 31.74 -31.31
N VAL A 11 -13.34 31.32 -30.09
CA VAL A 11 -14.34 30.85 -29.11
C VAL A 11 -14.19 31.69 -27.86
N LEU A 12 -15.22 32.52 -27.65
CA LEU A 12 -15.57 33.20 -26.41
C LEU A 12 -15.67 32.18 -25.27
N VAL A 13 -14.95 32.40 -24.17
CA VAL A 13 -15.21 31.72 -22.89
C VAL A 13 -15.70 32.77 -21.90
N TRP A 14 -16.87 32.50 -21.35
CA TRP A 14 -17.59 33.32 -20.39
C TRP A 14 -16.90 33.31 -19.02
N MET A 15 -16.83 34.50 -18.42
CA MET A 15 -16.51 34.74 -17.01
C MET A 15 -17.56 34.08 -16.10
N LEU A 16 -17.10 33.35 -15.07
CA LEU A 16 -17.89 33.11 -13.87
C LEU A 16 -17.13 33.71 -12.67
N LEU A 17 -17.72 34.77 -12.11
CA LEU A 17 -17.27 35.50 -10.95
C LEU A 17 -17.75 34.75 -9.70
N ILE A 18 -16.84 34.22 -8.88
CA ILE A 18 -17.18 33.67 -7.56
C ILE A 18 -16.86 34.72 -6.51
N LEU A 19 -17.91 35.29 -5.91
CA LEU A 19 -17.83 36.06 -4.66
C LEU A 19 -17.55 35.08 -3.51
N THR A 20 -16.44 35.26 -2.80
CA THR A 20 -16.27 34.70 -1.45
C THR A 20 -16.42 35.81 -0.43
N PHE A 21 -17.53 35.75 0.33
CA PHE A 21 -17.69 36.43 1.61
C PHE A 21 -16.90 35.65 2.67
N SER A 22 -15.91 36.28 3.31
CA SER A 22 -15.37 35.82 4.60
C SER A 22 -15.70 36.87 5.64
N LEU A 23 -16.68 36.56 6.49
CA LEU A 23 -16.92 37.26 7.75
C LEU A 23 -15.90 36.74 8.76
N GLY A 24 -15.12 37.66 9.32
CA GLY A 24 -14.23 37.41 10.44
C GLY A 24 -15.03 37.21 11.72
N VAL A 25 -14.63 36.21 12.50
CA VAL A 25 -14.94 36.09 13.92
C VAL A 25 -13.62 35.82 14.64
N SER A 26 -13.12 36.84 15.33
CA SER A 26 -12.04 36.71 16.31
C SER A 26 -12.66 36.41 17.67
N CYS A 27 -12.33 35.26 18.26
CA CYS A 27 -12.53 35.01 19.69
C CYS A 27 -11.16 34.95 20.37
N THR A 28 -10.91 35.94 21.22
CA THR A 28 -9.87 35.95 22.25
C THR A 28 -10.27 35.03 23.41
N PRO A 29 -9.36 34.23 23.99
CA PRO A 29 -9.53 33.68 25.33
C PRO A 29 -8.98 34.67 26.38
N GLN A 30 -9.79 34.95 27.41
CA GLN A 30 -9.33 35.57 28.66
C GLN A 30 -8.80 34.50 29.61
N ASP A 31 -7.63 34.79 30.17
CA ASP A 31 -7.10 34.25 31.43
C ASP A 31 -8.08 34.49 32.58
N GLU A 32 -8.31 33.48 33.42
CA GLU A 32 -8.45 33.68 34.87
C GLU A 32 -7.80 32.51 35.62
N THR A 33 -6.75 32.85 36.36
CA THR A 33 -6.14 32.10 37.45
C THR A 33 -6.98 32.23 38.72
N ALA A 34 -7.23 31.15 39.46
CA ALA A 34 -7.42 31.22 40.92
C ALA A 34 -7.15 29.87 41.62
N THR A 35 -6.38 30.01 42.69
CA THR A 35 -5.85 29.07 43.70
C THR A 35 -6.83 28.78 44.86
N GLY A 36 -6.57 27.69 45.61
CA GLY A 36 -7.09 27.40 46.96
C GLY A 36 -7.77 26.02 47.00
N ASP A 37 -7.17 24.94 47.52
CA ASP A 37 -6.73 24.57 48.87
C ASP A 37 -7.84 24.13 49.85
N GLU A 38 -7.50 23.07 50.57
CA GLU A 38 -8.09 22.45 51.78
C GLU A 38 -9.37 21.56 51.80
N THR A 39 -9.08 20.28 52.02
CA THR A 39 -9.47 19.41 53.16
C THR A 39 -10.94 19.01 53.39
N THR A 40 -11.19 17.68 53.32
CA THR A 40 -11.67 16.79 54.41
C THR A 40 -12.68 15.74 53.93
N GLN A 41 -12.46 14.52 54.43
CA GLN A 41 -13.17 13.26 54.26
C GLN A 41 -14.66 13.31 54.60
N THR A 42 -15.48 12.52 53.90
CA THR A 42 -16.47 11.62 54.55
C THR A 42 -16.87 10.48 53.60
N GLU A 43 -17.09 9.30 54.19
CA GLU A 43 -17.54 8.06 53.57
C GLU A 43 -18.95 8.18 52.95
N GLU A 44 -19.20 7.48 51.84
CA GLU A 44 -20.51 6.88 51.60
C GLU A 44 -20.43 5.68 50.63
N GLN A 45 -21.12 4.61 51.00
CA GLN A 45 -21.35 3.40 50.23
C GLN A 45 -22.12 3.73 48.93
N GLY A 46 -21.64 3.23 47.80
CA GLY A 46 -22.33 3.37 46.51
C GLY A 46 -22.12 2.16 45.61
N THR A 47 -23.13 1.31 45.57
CA THR A 47 -23.36 0.23 44.61
C THR A 47 -23.43 0.74 43.16
N GLY A 48 -22.86 -0.01 42.21
CA GLY A 48 -22.96 0.22 40.75
C GLY A 48 -21.58 0.41 40.12
N THR A 49 -21.22 -0.14 38.97
CA THR A 49 -22.00 -0.77 37.90
C THR A 49 -20.98 -1.60 37.14
N GLY A 50 -21.28 -2.87 36.88
CA GLY A 50 -20.46 -3.71 36.01
C GLY A 50 -20.41 -3.10 34.62
N GLY A 51 -19.31 -2.43 34.29
CA GLY A 51 -18.97 -2.03 32.94
C GLY A 51 -18.67 -3.29 32.13
N GLY A 52 -19.72 -3.94 31.65
CA GLY A 52 -19.63 -5.00 30.65
C GLY A 52 -19.04 -4.40 29.39
N SER A 53 -17.72 -4.54 29.25
CA SER A 53 -17.03 -4.37 27.98
C SER A 53 -17.70 -5.29 26.98
N THR A 54 -18.50 -4.71 26.09
CA THR A 54 -19.15 -5.43 25.01
C THR A 54 -18.09 -5.67 23.96
N THR A 55 -17.23 -6.65 24.19
CA THR A 55 -16.41 -7.22 23.12
C THR A 55 -17.37 -8.02 22.24
N THR A 56 -17.86 -7.38 21.18
CA THR A 56 -18.53 -8.09 20.08
C THR A 56 -17.55 -9.16 19.60
N PRO A 57 -17.89 -10.46 19.67
CA PRO A 57 -17.03 -11.49 19.14
C PRO A 57 -17.00 -11.34 17.62
N THR A 58 -15.82 -11.04 17.08
CA THR A 58 -15.54 -11.15 15.65
C THR A 58 -15.72 -12.61 15.25
N SER A 59 -16.88 -12.96 14.69
CA SER A 59 -17.11 -14.28 14.12
C SER A 59 -16.23 -14.43 12.87
N PRO A 60 -15.55 -15.58 12.66
CA PRO A 60 -14.76 -15.84 11.44
C PRO A 60 -15.51 -15.56 10.14
N GLU A 61 -16.84 -15.73 10.16
CA GLU A 61 -17.74 -15.46 9.03
C GLU A 61 -17.74 -13.99 8.58
N VAL A 62 -17.48 -13.04 9.49
CA VAL A 62 -17.44 -11.60 9.19
C VAL A 62 -16.10 -11.21 8.55
N ALA A 63 -14.99 -11.79 9.01
CA ALA A 63 -13.68 -11.56 8.43
C ALA A 63 -13.60 -12.05 6.98
N ASP A 64 -14.16 -13.23 6.73
CA ASP A 64 -14.21 -13.84 5.39
C ASP A 64 -14.99 -12.95 4.41
N TYR A 65 -16.06 -12.27 4.84
CA TYR A 65 -16.84 -11.38 3.98
C TYR A 65 -15.97 -10.25 3.37
N TYR A 66 -15.21 -9.52 4.19
CA TYR A 66 -14.42 -8.39 3.67
C TYR A 66 -13.29 -8.85 2.75
N ILE A 67 -12.63 -9.96 3.10
CA ILE A 67 -11.60 -10.58 2.27
C ILE A 67 -12.20 -10.98 0.91
N ASP A 68 -13.35 -11.63 0.91
CA ASP A 68 -14.02 -12.09 -0.32
C ASP A 68 -14.50 -10.94 -1.19
N GLN A 69 -15.03 -9.85 -0.61
CA GLN A 69 -15.40 -8.67 -1.38
C GLN A 69 -14.19 -8.02 -2.05
N VAL A 70 -13.06 -7.87 -1.35
CA VAL A 70 -11.82 -7.35 -1.96
C VAL A 70 -11.33 -8.27 -3.08
N LYS A 71 -11.34 -9.60 -2.88
CA LYS A 71 -11.01 -10.58 -3.92
C LYS A 71 -11.95 -10.48 -5.13
N SER A 72 -13.25 -10.26 -4.89
CA SER A 72 -14.27 -10.09 -5.92
C SER A 72 -14.03 -8.84 -6.77
N ILE A 73 -13.82 -7.67 -6.14
CA ILE A 73 -13.45 -6.42 -6.81
C ILE A 73 -12.21 -6.62 -7.67
N ALA A 74 -11.18 -7.27 -7.11
CA ALA A 74 -9.93 -7.51 -7.83
C ALA A 74 -10.15 -8.41 -9.07
N SER A 75 -10.86 -9.53 -8.90
CA SER A 75 -11.07 -10.52 -9.95
C SER A 75 -11.95 -10.03 -11.11
N SER A 76 -12.90 -9.14 -10.82
CA SER A 76 -13.81 -8.57 -11.82
C SER A 76 -13.22 -7.34 -12.52
N SER A 77 -12.09 -6.82 -12.05
CA SER A 77 -11.48 -5.61 -12.59
C SER A 77 -10.81 -5.83 -13.96
N THR A 78 -10.71 -4.75 -14.74
CA THR A 78 -9.91 -4.75 -15.97
C THR A 78 -8.41 -4.93 -15.70
N CYS A 79 -7.93 -4.65 -14.48
CA CYS A 79 -6.54 -4.94 -14.09
C CYS A 79 -6.25 -6.45 -14.13
N ALA A 80 -7.20 -7.29 -13.70
CA ALA A 80 -7.04 -8.75 -13.69
C ALA A 80 -6.93 -9.39 -15.09
N SER A 81 -7.43 -8.69 -16.12
CA SER A 81 -7.35 -9.15 -17.51
C SER A 81 -6.26 -8.48 -18.34
N TYR A 82 -5.54 -7.51 -17.76
CA TYR A 82 -4.49 -6.79 -18.46
C TYR A 82 -3.33 -7.71 -18.85
N SER A 83 -2.85 -7.53 -20.09
CA SER A 83 -1.68 -8.23 -20.61
C SER A 83 -0.45 -7.33 -20.51
N TRP A 84 0.48 -7.70 -19.64
CA TRP A 84 1.70 -6.98 -19.34
C TRP A 84 2.77 -7.22 -20.41
N ALA A 85 3.44 -6.15 -20.83
CA ALA A 85 4.40 -6.21 -21.92
C ALA A 85 5.55 -7.17 -21.59
N SER A 86 5.77 -8.17 -22.46
CA SER A 86 6.78 -9.23 -22.29
C SER A 86 6.66 -10.06 -21.01
N ARG A 87 5.50 -10.01 -20.32
CA ARG A 87 5.22 -10.76 -19.08
C ARG A 87 3.92 -11.55 -19.15
N GLY A 88 3.02 -11.21 -20.08
CA GLY A 88 1.74 -11.90 -20.26
C GLY A 88 0.70 -11.46 -19.23
N ARG A 89 -0.25 -12.34 -18.91
CA ARG A 89 -1.30 -12.05 -17.91
C ARG A 89 -0.80 -12.40 -16.52
N ALA A 90 -1.14 -11.56 -15.55
CA ALA A 90 -0.90 -11.84 -14.14
C ALA A 90 -1.64 -13.13 -13.71
N PRO A 91 -1.07 -13.96 -12.82
CA PRO A 91 -1.82 -14.98 -12.10
C PRO A 91 -3.04 -14.34 -11.39
N SER A 92 -4.18 -15.02 -11.36
CA SER A 92 -5.40 -14.47 -10.75
C SER A 92 -5.19 -14.12 -9.28
N GLY A 93 -4.40 -14.93 -8.57
CA GLY A 93 -4.03 -14.74 -7.18
C GLY A 93 -3.15 -13.53 -6.94
N TYR A 94 -2.32 -13.15 -7.92
CA TYR A 94 -1.45 -11.98 -7.79
C TYR A 94 -2.25 -10.69 -7.64
N ILE A 95 -3.23 -10.47 -8.51
CA ILE A 95 -4.04 -9.25 -8.48
C ILE A 95 -4.93 -9.19 -7.24
N LYS A 96 -5.53 -10.33 -6.85
CA LYS A 96 -6.29 -10.47 -5.59
C LYS A 96 -5.43 -10.20 -4.36
N GLY A 97 -4.25 -10.81 -4.31
CA GLY A 97 -3.30 -10.66 -3.21
C GLY A 97 -2.81 -9.23 -3.06
N MET A 98 -2.41 -8.59 -4.15
CA MET A 98 -2.02 -7.18 -4.15
C MET A 98 -3.16 -6.25 -3.69
N ALA A 99 -4.41 -6.56 -4.05
CA ALA A 99 -5.58 -5.81 -3.58
C ALA A 99 -5.81 -5.98 -2.07
N LEU A 100 -5.66 -7.19 -1.53
CA LEU A 100 -5.75 -7.45 -0.09
C LEU A 100 -4.63 -6.76 0.70
N THR A 101 -3.39 -6.81 0.21
CA THR A 101 -2.28 -6.10 0.85
C THR A 101 -2.50 -4.59 0.82
N TYR A 102 -2.99 -4.03 -0.30
CA TYR A 102 -3.37 -2.62 -0.37
C TYR A 102 -4.49 -2.27 0.62
N ALA A 103 -5.55 -3.08 0.69
CA ALA A 103 -6.66 -2.89 1.63
C ALA A 103 -6.13 -2.77 3.07
N ARG A 104 -5.21 -3.66 3.45
CA ARG A 104 -4.56 -3.62 4.75
C ARG A 104 -3.72 -2.36 4.96
N SER A 105 -2.84 -1.99 4.03
CA SER A 105 -2.06 -0.74 4.16
C SER A 105 -2.95 0.50 4.19
N TYR A 106 -4.09 0.51 3.48
CA TYR A 106 -5.07 1.59 3.55
C TYR A 106 -5.76 1.65 4.92
N CYS A 107 -6.12 0.51 5.50
CA CYS A 107 -6.65 0.46 6.86
C CYS A 107 -5.64 0.92 7.92
N ARG A 108 -4.35 0.64 7.72
CA ARG A 108 -3.28 1.24 8.55
C ARG A 108 -3.26 2.75 8.42
N TYR A 109 -3.39 3.29 7.22
CA TYR A 109 -3.54 4.72 6.99
C TYR A 109 -4.72 5.33 7.75
N LYS A 110 -5.90 4.70 7.69
CA LYS A 110 -7.08 5.18 8.44
C LYS A 110 -6.81 5.18 9.95
N LYS A 111 -6.25 4.09 10.49
CA LYS A 111 -5.89 3.98 11.93
C LYS A 111 -4.78 4.95 12.35
N ASN A 112 -3.88 5.31 11.44
CA ASN A 112 -2.77 6.23 11.68
C ASN A 112 -3.21 7.65 12.08
N GLN A 113 -4.41 8.04 11.68
CA GLN A 113 -5.00 9.33 12.05
C GLN A 113 -5.25 9.43 13.56
N ALA A 114 -5.51 8.30 14.22
CA ALA A 114 -5.67 8.21 15.67
C ALA A 114 -4.39 7.76 16.39
N SER A 115 -3.56 6.93 15.76
CA SER A 115 -2.34 6.37 16.33
C SER A 115 -1.18 6.38 15.33
N PRO A 116 -0.34 7.43 15.34
CA PRO A 116 0.76 7.58 14.37
C PRO A 116 1.75 6.40 14.37
N ASN A 117 2.17 6.04 13.17
CA ASN A 117 3.00 4.88 12.86
C ASN A 117 3.95 5.24 11.70
N ALA A 118 5.26 5.17 11.95
CA ALA A 118 6.29 5.58 11.00
C ALA A 118 6.27 4.79 9.68
N LEU A 119 5.87 3.51 9.69
CA LEU A 119 5.67 2.73 8.46
C LEU A 119 4.62 3.40 7.57
N VAL A 120 3.49 3.81 8.16
CA VAL A 120 2.40 4.45 7.43
C VAL A 120 2.81 5.82 6.91
N ASP A 121 3.56 6.60 7.70
CA ASP A 121 4.07 7.90 7.26
C ASP A 121 4.99 7.74 6.03
N ILE A 122 5.82 6.69 5.98
CA ILE A 122 6.63 6.38 4.78
C ILE A 122 5.75 6.08 3.57
N LEU A 123 4.69 5.28 3.73
CA LEU A 123 3.81 4.88 2.63
C LEU A 123 2.96 6.04 2.10
N THR A 124 2.53 6.94 3.00
CA THR A 124 1.49 7.95 2.72
C THR A 124 2.03 9.34 2.50
N ARG A 125 3.30 9.63 2.83
CA ARG A 125 3.91 10.94 2.54
C ARG A 125 3.89 11.29 1.04
N GLY A 126 3.85 12.59 0.76
CA GLY A 126 4.07 13.10 -0.59
C GLY A 126 5.41 12.65 -1.19
N ALA A 127 5.50 12.67 -2.52
CA ALA A 127 6.70 12.28 -3.26
C ALA A 127 7.94 13.08 -2.79
N GLY A 128 9.02 12.36 -2.47
CA GLY A 128 10.28 12.92 -2.01
C GLY A 128 11.29 13.16 -3.13
N SER A 129 12.53 12.75 -2.92
CA SER A 129 13.60 12.83 -3.92
C SER A 129 13.53 11.68 -4.93
N SER A 130 13.67 11.94 -6.23
CA SER A 130 13.74 10.90 -7.26
C SER A 130 14.98 9.99 -7.16
N SER A 131 15.98 10.35 -6.34
CA SER A 131 17.13 9.48 -6.04
C SER A 131 16.76 8.29 -5.15
N THR A 132 15.76 8.43 -4.28
CA THR A 132 15.38 7.42 -3.28
C THR A 132 13.92 6.98 -3.36
N ASP A 133 13.03 7.85 -3.84
CA ASP A 133 11.58 7.68 -3.86
C ASP A 133 11.07 7.43 -5.29
N ALA A 134 10.45 6.27 -5.50
CA ALA A 134 9.90 5.88 -6.78
C ALA A 134 8.71 6.75 -7.20
N LEU A 135 7.94 7.31 -6.26
CA LEU A 135 6.83 8.20 -6.62
C LEU A 135 7.33 9.49 -7.25
N ALA A 136 8.47 10.00 -6.78
CA ALA A 136 9.11 11.17 -7.36
C ALA A 136 9.72 10.86 -8.74
N LEU A 137 10.35 9.69 -8.89
CA LEU A 137 10.90 9.23 -10.17
C LEU A 137 9.81 9.06 -11.25
N TYR A 138 8.62 8.56 -10.86
CA TYR A 138 7.48 8.33 -11.75
C TYR A 138 6.48 9.50 -11.78
N SER A 139 6.84 10.66 -11.24
CA SER A 139 5.91 11.80 -11.06
C SER A 139 5.23 12.24 -12.37
N SER A 140 5.95 12.26 -13.49
CA SER A 140 5.36 12.57 -14.80
C SER A 140 4.34 11.52 -15.26
N THR A 141 4.65 10.23 -15.08
CA THR A 141 3.73 9.12 -15.36
C THR A 141 2.45 9.26 -14.53
N PHE A 142 2.56 9.52 -13.23
CA PHE A 142 1.40 9.73 -12.37
C PHE A 142 0.58 10.95 -12.78
N SER A 143 1.25 12.09 -13.04
CA SER A 143 0.57 13.32 -13.46
C SER A 143 -0.18 13.16 -14.78
N ASN A 144 0.38 12.44 -15.76
CA ASN A 144 -0.28 12.15 -17.03
C ASN A 144 -1.53 11.28 -16.89
N LEU A 145 -1.64 10.53 -15.80
CA LEU A 145 -2.80 9.71 -15.47
C LEU A 145 -3.75 10.40 -14.46
N GLY A 146 -3.49 11.65 -14.09
CA GLY A 146 -4.28 12.40 -13.12
C GLY A 146 -4.12 11.90 -11.67
N LEU A 147 -3.04 11.19 -11.35
CA LEU A 147 -2.79 10.66 -10.02
C LEU A 147 -1.96 11.63 -9.18
N VAL A 148 -2.47 11.95 -7.99
CA VAL A 148 -1.83 12.89 -7.06
C VAL A 148 -0.90 12.13 -6.11
N VAL A 149 0.40 12.41 -6.22
CA VAL A 149 1.45 11.80 -5.38
C VAL A 149 2.22 12.80 -4.52
N ASN A 150 2.01 14.11 -4.71
CA ASN A 150 2.79 15.16 -4.04
C ASN A 150 2.19 15.62 -2.70
N THR A 151 0.99 15.16 -2.35
CA THR A 151 0.29 15.49 -1.11
C THR A 151 0.17 14.24 -0.26
N ALA A 152 0.48 14.33 1.04
CA ALA A 152 0.37 13.19 1.93
C ALA A 152 -1.08 12.70 2.05
N GLY A 153 -1.27 11.38 2.18
CA GLY A 153 -2.57 10.75 2.40
C GLY A 153 -2.80 9.51 1.54
N GLU A 154 -4.06 9.29 1.15
CA GLU A 154 -4.50 8.12 0.36
C GLU A 154 -3.91 8.06 -1.07
N GLY A 155 -3.68 9.23 -1.69
CA GLY A 155 -3.22 9.33 -3.08
C GLY A 155 -1.86 8.65 -3.29
N PRO A 156 -0.83 8.99 -2.49
CA PRO A 156 0.47 8.33 -2.54
C PRO A 156 0.40 6.82 -2.32
N VAL A 157 -0.33 6.31 -1.32
CA VAL A 157 -0.39 4.85 -1.07
C VAL A 157 -1.09 4.10 -2.20
N ARG A 158 -2.19 4.63 -2.76
CA ARG A 158 -2.87 4.01 -3.91
C ARG A 158 -2.00 4.03 -5.17
N SER A 159 -1.28 5.12 -5.41
CA SER A 159 -0.35 5.26 -6.53
C SER A 159 0.87 4.34 -6.38
N LEU A 160 1.36 4.19 -5.15
CA LEU A 160 2.47 3.29 -4.80
C LEU A 160 2.12 1.84 -5.11
N TYR A 161 0.94 1.38 -4.67
CA TYR A 161 0.47 0.03 -4.99
C TYR A 161 0.18 -0.15 -6.49
N THR A 162 -0.31 0.88 -7.18
CA THR A 162 -0.48 0.83 -8.64
C THR A 162 0.85 0.57 -9.35
N LEU A 163 1.92 1.26 -8.96
CA LEU A 163 3.27 1.01 -9.46
C LEU A 163 3.79 -0.36 -9.00
N GLY A 164 3.52 -0.74 -7.76
CA GLY A 164 3.91 -2.02 -7.17
C GLY A 164 3.37 -3.22 -7.92
N ILE A 165 2.13 -3.16 -8.43
CA ILE A 165 1.56 -4.21 -9.28
C ILE A 165 2.40 -4.36 -10.57
N GLY A 166 2.80 -3.26 -11.19
CA GLY A 166 3.70 -3.30 -12.34
C GLY A 166 5.08 -3.84 -12.01
N LEU A 167 5.61 -3.49 -10.84
CA LEU A 167 6.89 -4.00 -10.37
C LEU A 167 6.88 -5.51 -10.18
N GLY A 168 5.92 -6.08 -9.45
CA GLY A 168 5.90 -7.53 -9.24
C GLY A 168 5.73 -8.32 -10.54
N MET A 169 5.03 -7.76 -11.55
CA MET A 169 5.03 -8.33 -12.89
C MET A 169 6.40 -8.27 -13.58
N ARG A 170 7.18 -7.21 -13.36
CA ARG A 170 8.54 -7.10 -13.89
C ARG A 170 9.54 -8.00 -13.17
N GLU A 171 9.40 -8.21 -11.86
CA GLU A 171 10.37 -8.99 -11.08
C GLU A 171 10.11 -10.51 -11.17
N SER A 172 8.84 -10.94 -11.08
CA SER A 172 8.50 -12.37 -10.97
C SER A 172 7.36 -12.81 -11.88
N SER A 173 6.85 -11.94 -12.76
CA SER A 173 5.58 -12.15 -13.47
C SER A 173 4.41 -12.42 -12.51
N GLY A 174 4.46 -11.83 -11.30
CA GLY A 174 3.43 -11.96 -10.27
C GLY A 174 3.46 -13.29 -9.50
N LYS A 175 4.54 -14.07 -9.59
CA LYS A 175 4.64 -15.39 -8.96
C LYS A 175 5.29 -15.32 -7.58
N TYR A 176 4.56 -15.77 -6.57
CA TYR A 176 4.94 -15.72 -5.15
C TYR A 176 6.18 -16.56 -4.78
N CYS A 177 6.43 -17.66 -5.50
CA CYS A 177 7.44 -18.65 -5.13
C CYS A 177 8.76 -18.55 -5.90
N GLU A 178 8.96 -17.51 -6.73
CA GLU A 178 10.22 -17.35 -7.47
C GLU A 178 11.39 -17.21 -6.49
N GLY A 179 12.43 -17.98 -6.74
CA GLY A 179 13.73 -17.90 -6.09
C GLY A 179 14.64 -16.99 -6.88
N ARG A 180 15.92 -17.07 -6.55
CA ARG A 180 16.95 -16.23 -7.15
C ARG A 180 16.97 -16.39 -8.67
N ASP A 181 17.11 -15.26 -9.36
CA ASP A 181 17.55 -15.23 -10.75
C ASP A 181 18.92 -15.93 -10.88
N MET A 182 18.94 -17.07 -11.57
CA MET A 182 20.16 -17.86 -11.74
C MET A 182 21.23 -17.15 -12.58
N SER A 183 20.85 -16.15 -13.38
CA SER A 183 21.77 -15.33 -14.16
C SER A 183 22.47 -14.23 -13.35
N ALA A 184 21.96 -13.92 -12.15
CA ALA A 184 22.57 -12.93 -11.27
C ALA A 184 23.83 -13.48 -10.56
N SER A 185 24.72 -12.59 -10.10
CA SER A 185 25.92 -12.95 -9.32
C SER A 185 25.69 -12.92 -7.80
N ASN A 186 24.53 -12.45 -7.34
CA ASN A 186 24.19 -12.31 -5.92
C ASN A 186 23.79 -13.67 -5.32
N THR A 187 24.73 -14.60 -5.20
CA THR A 187 24.46 -16.01 -4.86
C THR A 187 24.48 -16.31 -3.36
N SER A 188 24.77 -15.32 -2.51
CA SER A 188 24.84 -15.53 -1.05
C SER A 188 23.47 -15.47 -0.38
N ALA A 189 23.32 -16.07 0.80
CA ALA A 189 22.05 -16.06 1.52
C ALA A 189 21.53 -14.65 1.82
N SER A 190 22.41 -13.68 2.08
CA SER A 190 22.03 -12.31 2.43
C SER A 190 21.66 -11.45 1.22
N THR A 191 22.26 -11.74 0.06
CA THR A 191 22.11 -10.95 -1.17
C THR A 191 21.18 -11.59 -2.18
N ALA A 192 20.87 -12.88 -2.04
CA ALA A 192 19.96 -13.57 -2.94
C ALA A 192 18.54 -13.03 -2.77
N GLU A 193 17.97 -12.62 -3.89
CA GLU A 193 16.61 -12.12 -4.01
C GLU A 193 15.60 -13.27 -4.10
N ALA A 194 14.41 -13.08 -3.55
CA ALA A 194 13.34 -14.08 -3.57
C ALA A 194 11.94 -13.45 -3.51
N GLY A 195 10.94 -14.24 -3.89
CA GLY A 195 9.52 -13.88 -3.84
C GLY A 195 9.06 -13.01 -5.01
N ILE A 196 7.84 -12.47 -4.90
CA ILE A 196 7.19 -11.66 -5.95
C ILE A 196 8.03 -10.46 -6.38
N PHE A 197 8.69 -9.81 -5.43
CA PHE A 197 9.40 -8.55 -5.64
C PHE A 197 10.91 -8.71 -5.73
N GLN A 198 11.42 -9.95 -5.64
CA GLN A 198 12.85 -10.24 -5.71
C GLN A 198 13.66 -9.32 -4.78
N THR A 199 13.34 -9.33 -3.49
CA THR A 199 14.02 -8.49 -2.49
C THR A 199 15.00 -9.31 -1.67
N SER A 200 16.16 -8.74 -1.35
CA SER A 200 17.24 -9.39 -0.58
C SER A 200 17.22 -9.03 0.90
N TYR A 201 17.77 -9.90 1.75
CA TYR A 201 17.78 -9.72 3.20
C TYR A 201 18.56 -8.49 3.67
N ASP A 202 19.69 -8.19 3.02
CA ASP A 202 20.53 -7.03 3.35
C ASP A 202 19.85 -5.67 3.09
N SER A 203 18.80 -5.64 2.27
CA SER A 203 17.98 -4.45 2.02
C SER A 203 17.25 -3.94 3.28
N MET A 204 17.11 -4.78 4.31
CA MET A 204 16.48 -4.44 5.58
C MET A 204 17.16 -3.28 6.31
N SER A 205 18.45 -3.07 6.05
CA SER A 205 19.21 -1.91 6.55
C SER A 205 18.75 -0.56 6.00
N ALA A 206 17.91 -0.52 4.95
CA ALA A 206 17.44 0.71 4.34
C ALA A 206 16.45 1.51 5.22
N SER A 207 15.76 0.87 6.16
CA SER A 207 14.88 1.52 7.12
C SER A 207 14.61 0.60 8.32
N ALA A 208 14.61 1.16 9.53
CA ALA A 208 14.24 0.42 10.73
C ALA A 208 12.81 -0.14 10.67
N GLU A 209 11.91 0.49 9.91
CA GLU A 209 10.53 0.04 9.72
C GLU A 209 10.45 -1.29 8.94
N LEU A 210 11.45 -1.62 8.11
CA LEU A 210 11.50 -2.90 7.39
C LEU A 210 11.72 -4.07 8.35
N SER A 211 12.60 -3.90 9.35
CA SER A 211 12.83 -4.91 10.39
C SER A 211 11.59 -5.11 11.27
N LYS A 212 10.92 -4.00 11.63
CA LYS A 212 9.68 -4.04 12.42
C LYS A 212 8.57 -4.75 11.64
N LEU A 213 8.42 -4.43 10.35
CA LEU A 213 7.46 -5.08 9.47
C LEU A 213 7.71 -6.59 9.35
N TYR A 214 8.97 -6.99 9.22
CA TYR A 214 9.33 -8.40 9.17
C TYR A 214 9.00 -9.12 10.47
N ALA A 215 9.32 -8.53 11.62
CA ALA A 215 8.96 -9.09 12.93
C ALA A 215 7.44 -9.19 13.11
N GLU A 216 6.69 -8.18 12.67
CA GLU A 216 5.23 -8.15 12.75
C GLU A 216 4.60 -9.32 11.98
N TYR A 217 4.97 -9.51 10.72
CA TYR A 217 4.44 -10.61 9.90
C TYR A 217 4.93 -11.99 10.35
N LYS A 218 6.11 -12.09 10.97
CA LYS A 218 6.55 -13.34 11.60
C LYS A 218 5.73 -13.70 12.83
N ALA A 219 5.26 -12.69 13.57
CA ALA A 219 4.41 -12.91 14.74
C ALA A 219 2.99 -13.34 14.36
N ASP A 220 2.50 -12.89 13.19
CA ASP A 220 1.18 -13.27 12.69
C ASP A 220 1.19 -13.52 11.17
N THR A 221 1.18 -14.80 10.81
CA THR A 221 1.22 -15.25 9.42
C THR A 221 -0.17 -15.35 8.78
N SER A 222 -1.26 -15.14 9.52
CA SER A 222 -2.61 -15.13 8.94
C SER A 222 -2.76 -14.03 7.87
N LYS A 223 -1.98 -12.96 8.01
CA LYS A 223 -1.94 -11.77 7.14
C LYS A 223 -1.16 -11.98 5.85
N CYS A 224 -0.55 -13.16 5.67
CA CYS A 224 0.29 -13.47 4.52
C CYS A 224 -0.49 -13.67 3.22
N PHE A 225 -1.78 -14.04 3.32
CA PHE A 225 -2.67 -14.32 2.18
C PHE A 225 -2.09 -15.32 1.16
N LEU A 226 -1.26 -16.25 1.63
CA LEU A 226 -0.50 -17.16 0.76
C LEU A 226 -1.41 -17.94 -0.20
N ASP A 227 -2.53 -18.47 0.30
CA ASP A 227 -3.44 -19.26 -0.54
C ASP A 227 -4.11 -18.43 -1.63
N THR A 228 -4.41 -17.15 -1.36
CA THR A 228 -4.87 -16.23 -2.41
C THR A 228 -3.79 -16.03 -3.46
N PHE A 229 -2.54 -15.78 -3.07
CA PHE A 229 -1.44 -15.55 -4.03
C PHE A 229 -1.06 -16.81 -4.84
N LYS A 230 -1.39 -18.02 -4.37
CA LYS A 230 -1.22 -19.27 -5.13
C LYS A 230 -2.18 -19.39 -6.31
N GLU A 231 -3.33 -18.74 -6.27
CA GLU A 231 -4.36 -18.91 -7.29
C GLU A 231 -3.82 -18.57 -8.70
N GLY A 232 -3.95 -19.51 -9.64
CA GLY A 232 -3.46 -19.32 -11.02
C GLY A 232 -1.94 -19.46 -11.19
N VAL A 233 -1.19 -19.82 -10.16
CA VAL A 233 0.24 -20.16 -10.25
C VAL A 233 0.39 -21.69 -10.33
N SER A 234 0.71 -22.21 -11.51
CA SER A 234 0.95 -23.66 -11.70
C SER A 234 2.38 -24.07 -11.35
N SER A 235 3.36 -23.18 -11.54
CA SER A 235 4.76 -23.41 -11.19
C SER A 235 5.56 -22.10 -11.07
N CYS A 236 6.60 -22.14 -10.24
CA CYS A 236 7.69 -21.15 -10.24
C CYS A 236 8.90 -21.72 -10.96
N GLY A 237 9.64 -20.86 -11.67
CA GLY A 237 10.76 -21.29 -12.51
C GLY A 237 11.91 -21.87 -11.69
N ASN A 238 12.27 -21.20 -10.60
CA ASN A 238 13.25 -21.67 -9.63
C ASN A 238 12.67 -21.44 -8.24
N SER A 239 12.58 -22.45 -7.37
CA SER A 239 12.10 -22.29 -5.99
C SER A 239 13.22 -22.38 -4.96
N SER A 240 14.48 -22.51 -5.39
CA SER A 240 15.62 -22.72 -4.48
C SER A 240 15.84 -21.54 -3.54
N ILE A 241 16.41 -21.86 -2.38
CA ILE A 241 16.88 -20.93 -1.37
C ILE A 241 18.40 -21.01 -1.37
N ALA A 242 19.07 -19.86 -1.42
CA ALA A 242 20.51 -19.79 -1.41
C ALA A 242 21.05 -19.79 0.03
N GLY A 243 22.03 -20.66 0.29
CA GLY A 243 22.76 -20.72 1.56
C GLY A 243 21.91 -21.11 2.78
N SER A 244 22.32 -20.64 3.96
CA SER A 244 21.68 -20.93 5.26
C SER A 244 21.63 -19.68 6.16
N GLY A 245 20.97 -19.80 7.32
CA GLY A 245 20.84 -18.72 8.31
C GLY A 245 19.77 -17.68 7.97
N ALA A 246 19.84 -16.50 8.59
CA ALA A 246 18.79 -15.48 8.53
C ALA A 246 18.41 -15.03 7.11
N GLY A 247 19.39 -14.97 6.19
CA GLY A 247 19.12 -14.64 4.79
C GLY A 247 18.32 -15.74 4.06
N ALA A 248 18.62 -17.01 4.32
CA ALA A 248 17.86 -18.14 3.79
C ALA A 248 16.44 -18.19 4.38
N GLU A 249 16.29 -17.91 5.68
CA GLU A 249 14.99 -17.79 6.35
C GLU A 249 14.16 -16.65 5.75
N TYR A 250 14.77 -15.48 5.49
CA TYR A 250 14.11 -14.35 4.85
C TYR A 250 13.64 -14.69 3.43
N GLN A 251 14.47 -15.39 2.64
CA GLN A 251 14.07 -15.87 1.32
C GLN A 251 12.87 -16.83 1.41
N ALA A 252 12.89 -17.78 2.34
CA ALA A 252 11.77 -18.68 2.58
C ALA A 252 10.51 -17.91 2.97
N PHE A 253 10.66 -16.92 3.86
CA PHE A 253 9.55 -16.12 4.35
C PHE A 253 8.91 -15.25 3.27
N ASN A 254 9.70 -14.64 2.37
CA ASN A 254 9.15 -13.89 1.24
C ASN A 254 8.25 -14.77 0.34
N LYS A 255 8.58 -16.06 0.21
CA LYS A 255 7.79 -17.02 -0.56
C LYS A 255 6.59 -17.56 0.22
N SER A 256 6.67 -17.68 1.54
CA SER A 256 5.52 -18.12 2.35
C SER A 256 4.60 -16.96 2.76
N CYS A 257 5.06 -15.72 2.66
CA CYS A 257 4.34 -14.51 3.05
C CYS A 257 4.37 -13.42 1.96
N PRO A 258 3.66 -13.63 0.85
CA PRO A 258 3.66 -12.68 -0.27
C PRO A 258 3.07 -11.30 0.09
N SER A 259 2.12 -11.23 1.02
CA SER A 259 1.60 -9.95 1.54
C SER A 259 2.69 -9.13 2.25
N PHE A 260 3.55 -9.79 3.05
CA PHE A 260 4.74 -9.15 3.62
C PHE A 260 5.67 -8.65 2.53
N ALA A 261 6.00 -9.49 1.54
CA ALA A 261 6.89 -9.12 0.45
C ALA A 261 6.36 -7.88 -0.31
N ALA A 262 5.04 -7.79 -0.49
CA ALA A 262 4.39 -6.64 -1.12
C ALA A 262 4.52 -5.36 -0.29
N GLU A 263 4.13 -5.36 0.99
CA GLU A 263 4.22 -4.15 1.82
C GLU A 263 5.69 -3.73 2.05
N TYR A 264 6.59 -4.70 2.21
CA TYR A 264 8.03 -4.47 2.27
C TYR A 264 8.55 -3.77 1.01
N ALA A 265 8.15 -4.27 -0.17
CA ALA A 265 8.55 -3.66 -1.43
C ALA A 265 7.99 -2.24 -1.58
N MET A 266 6.78 -1.97 -1.09
CA MET A 266 6.20 -0.62 -1.10
C MET A 266 7.03 0.34 -0.24
N VAL A 267 7.50 -0.08 0.93
CA VAL A 267 8.43 0.73 1.75
C VAL A 267 9.74 0.95 1.01
N MET A 268 10.34 -0.11 0.44
CA MET A 268 11.59 -0.02 -0.34
C MET A 268 11.48 0.93 -1.52
N LEU A 269 10.34 0.94 -2.22
CA LEU A 269 10.05 1.90 -3.30
C LEU A 269 10.10 3.35 -2.82
N ARG A 270 9.76 3.62 -1.55
CA ARG A 270 9.80 4.97 -0.98
C ARG A 270 11.18 5.37 -0.44
N VAL A 271 11.95 4.42 0.12
CA VAL A 271 13.20 4.73 0.83
C VAL A 271 14.47 4.39 0.06
N ARG A 272 14.43 3.41 -0.84
CA ARG A 272 15.59 2.91 -1.60
C ARG A 272 15.15 2.33 -2.95
N ARG A 273 14.48 3.14 -3.76
CA ARG A 273 13.98 2.74 -5.09
C ARG A 273 15.04 2.13 -6.00
N ASN A 274 16.31 2.51 -5.80
CA ASN A 274 17.42 2.07 -6.62
C ASN A 274 17.78 0.59 -6.46
N HIS A 275 17.21 -0.09 -5.46
CA HIS A 275 17.28 -1.55 -5.34
C HIS A 275 16.66 -2.25 -6.55
N TYR A 276 15.55 -1.73 -7.09
CA TYR A 276 14.82 -2.36 -8.18
C TYR A 276 15.29 -1.87 -9.56
N GLY A 277 15.98 -2.74 -10.30
CA GLY A 277 16.40 -2.46 -11.67
C GLY A 277 15.27 -1.99 -12.60
N PRO A 278 14.11 -2.68 -12.65
CA PRO A 278 12.96 -2.27 -13.45
C PRO A 278 12.42 -0.88 -13.08
N ILE A 279 12.49 -0.47 -11.82
CA ILE A 279 12.10 0.89 -11.41
C ILE A 279 13.08 1.92 -11.97
N ASN A 280 14.38 1.64 -11.87
CA ASN A 280 15.43 2.54 -12.34
C ASN A 280 15.37 2.77 -13.86
N ARG A 281 15.02 1.73 -14.61
CA ARG A 281 14.83 1.79 -16.07
C ARG A 281 13.42 2.21 -16.49
N GLN A 282 12.57 2.53 -15.53
CA GLN A 282 11.16 2.90 -15.73
C GLN A 282 10.33 1.86 -16.52
N GLU A 283 10.60 0.57 -16.30
CA GLU A 283 9.96 -0.56 -17.00
C GLU A 283 8.69 -1.06 -16.29
N ALA A 284 8.48 -0.70 -15.01
CA ALA A 284 7.28 -1.07 -14.29
C ALA A 284 6.10 -0.24 -14.79
N GLU A 285 5.08 -0.89 -15.33
CA GLU A 285 3.96 -0.16 -15.93
C GLU A 285 2.99 0.35 -14.85
N VAL A 286 2.63 1.64 -14.90
CA VAL A 286 1.55 2.22 -14.09
C VAL A 286 0.27 2.21 -14.91
N LYS A 287 -0.77 1.50 -14.45
CA LYS A 287 -2.01 1.29 -15.21
C LYS A 287 -3.22 1.89 -14.52
N THR A 288 -3.98 2.70 -15.25
CA THR A 288 -5.23 3.31 -14.77
C THR A 288 -6.24 2.26 -14.31
N GLN A 289 -6.33 1.12 -15.00
CA GLN A 289 -7.23 0.02 -14.64
C GLN A 289 -6.89 -0.57 -13.26
N CYS A 290 -5.61 -0.64 -12.92
CA CYS A 290 -5.16 -1.12 -11.61
C CYS A 290 -5.40 -0.06 -10.53
N ASN A 291 -5.16 1.22 -10.82
CA ASN A 291 -5.55 2.30 -9.90
C ASN A 291 -7.08 2.33 -9.66
N GLN A 292 -7.90 2.12 -10.69
CA GLN A 292 -9.36 2.03 -10.57
C GLN A 292 -9.79 0.87 -9.68
N MET A 293 -9.21 -0.31 -9.87
CA MET A 293 -9.43 -1.46 -8.98
C MET A 293 -9.11 -1.11 -7.53
N LEU A 294 -7.94 -0.51 -7.26
CA LEU A 294 -7.56 -0.12 -5.90
C LEU A 294 -8.48 0.97 -5.34
N LYS A 295 -8.95 1.91 -6.18
CA LYS A 295 -9.96 2.89 -5.75
C LYS A 295 -11.28 2.23 -5.36
N SER A 296 -11.74 1.22 -6.10
CA SER A 296 -12.94 0.46 -5.74
C SER A 296 -12.77 -0.31 -4.42
N VAL A 297 -11.58 -0.86 -4.16
CA VAL A 297 -11.24 -1.46 -2.85
C VAL A 297 -11.29 -0.42 -1.75
N GLN A 298 -10.73 0.78 -1.99
CA GLN A 298 -10.77 1.89 -1.05
C GLN A 298 -12.21 2.30 -0.72
N ASP A 299 -13.04 2.48 -1.74
CA ASP A 299 -14.44 2.89 -1.60
C ASP A 299 -15.26 1.85 -0.82
N PHE A 300 -14.99 0.56 -1.05
CA PHE A 300 -15.59 -0.51 -0.27
C PHE A 300 -15.20 -0.43 1.21
N ILE A 301 -13.92 -0.25 1.53
CA ILE A 301 -13.44 -0.08 2.91
C ILE A 301 -14.01 1.19 3.57
N ASP A 302 -14.23 2.24 2.80
CA ASP A 302 -14.82 3.48 3.31
C ASP A 302 -16.33 3.39 3.53
N SER A 303 -16.99 2.42 2.89
CA SER A 303 -18.44 2.21 3.03
C SER A 303 -18.86 1.53 4.34
N ASP A 304 -17.93 0.89 5.06
CA ASP A 304 -18.20 0.22 6.32
C ASP A 304 -17.10 0.49 7.35
N ILE A 305 -17.50 0.97 8.53
CA ILE A 305 -16.57 1.31 9.61
C ILE A 305 -15.84 0.08 10.18
N TYR A 306 -16.42 -1.11 10.06
CA TYR A 306 -15.84 -2.35 10.59
C TYR A 306 -14.82 -2.99 9.64
N ALA A 307 -14.77 -2.58 8.37
CA ALA A 307 -13.90 -3.18 7.36
C ALA A 307 -12.42 -3.24 7.77
N CYS A 308 -11.93 -2.21 8.49
CA CYS A 308 -10.53 -2.14 8.90
C CYS A 308 -10.17 -2.92 10.16
N ASP A 309 -11.15 -3.41 10.92
CA ASP A 309 -10.91 -4.31 12.04
C ASP A 309 -10.77 -5.75 11.56
N GLU A 310 -11.49 -6.09 10.49
CA GLU A 310 -11.50 -7.43 9.90
C GLU A 310 -10.34 -7.70 8.93
N ILE A 311 -9.85 -6.67 8.23
CA ILE A 311 -8.76 -6.81 7.24
C ILE A 311 -7.34 -6.75 7.87
N ASN A 312 -7.16 -6.10 9.03
CA ASN A 312 -5.83 -5.65 9.51
C ASN A 312 -5.04 -6.60 10.39
#